data_AF-A0A950ELX7-F1
#
_entry.id   AF-A0A950ELX7-F1
#
_cell.length_a   1.000
_cell.length_b   1.000
_cell.length_c   1.000
_cell.angle_alpha   90.00
_cell.angle_beta   90.00
_cell.angle_gamma   90.00
#
_symmetry.space_group_name_H-M   'P 1'
#
loop_
_entity.id
_entity.type
_entity.pdbx_description
1 polymer ?
#
loop_
_entity_poly.entity_id
_entity_poly.type
_entity_poly.pdbx_seq_one_letter_code
_entity_poly.pdbx_strand_id
1 'polypeptide(L)'
;MSEHTTQGNQISAVEVQIYPEHFQARVTGKVEHRVGDGPSEIIPVGTVMAVDTAIASYVLSWSGKDQQPETAYLAKREFEYYAEIGSLEISV
;
A
#
# COMPACT_ATOMS: atom_id res chain seq x y z
N MET A 1 -20.47 -44.61 -21.38
CA MET A 1 -19.36 -44.37 -20.43
C MET A 1 -18.89 -42.96 -20.67
N SER A 2 -18.79 -42.22 -19.57
CA SER A 2 -18.75 -40.77 -19.48
C SER A 2 -17.33 -40.26 -19.52
N GLU A 3 -17.03 -39.19 -20.26
CA GLU A 3 -15.89 -38.32 -19.96
C GLU A 3 -16.27 -36.85 -20.22
N HIS A 4 -16.71 -36.19 -19.16
CA HIS A 4 -16.83 -34.73 -19.11
C HIS A 4 -15.42 -34.15 -18.94
N THR A 5 -14.92 -33.45 -19.95
CA THR A 5 -13.71 -32.64 -19.84
C THR A 5 -14.08 -31.32 -19.16
N THR A 6 -14.00 -31.29 -17.82
CA THR A 6 -14.12 -30.03 -17.07
C THR A 6 -12.84 -29.22 -17.33
N GLN A 7 -12.95 -28.26 -18.24
CA GLN A 7 -11.95 -27.22 -18.44
C GLN A 7 -11.89 -26.41 -17.14
N GLY A 8 -10.85 -26.66 -16.34
CA GLY A 8 -10.55 -25.86 -15.16
C GLY A 8 -10.35 -24.42 -15.60
N ASN A 9 -11.30 -23.55 -15.25
CA ASN A 9 -11.21 -22.13 -15.50
C ASN A 9 -10.02 -21.60 -14.69
N GLN A 10 -8.85 -21.45 -15.33
CA GLN A 10 -7.72 -20.75 -14.75
C GLN A 10 -8.11 -19.28 -14.68
N ILE A 11 -8.77 -18.90 -13.58
CA ILE A 11 -8.94 -17.50 -13.23
C ILE A 11 -7.55 -17.05 -12.82
N SER A 12 -6.76 -16.57 -13.78
CA SER A 12 -5.55 -15.81 -13.51
C SER A 12 -5.96 -14.68 -12.57
N ALA A 13 -5.43 -14.68 -11.34
CA ALA A 13 -5.53 -13.55 -10.45
C ALA A 13 -4.75 -12.40 -11.10
N VAL A 14 -5.39 -11.68 -12.02
CA VAL A 14 -4.89 -10.40 -12.48
C VAL A 14 -5.04 -9.48 -11.28
N GLU A 15 -3.96 -9.26 -10.53
CA GLU A 15 -3.94 -8.21 -9.53
C GLU A 15 -4.16 -6.88 -10.26
N VAL A 16 -5.38 -6.36 -10.19
CA VAL A 16 -5.69 -5.05 -10.72
C VAL A 16 -4.90 -4.04 -9.88
N GLN A 17 -4.06 -3.25 -10.55
CA GLN A 17 -3.36 -2.13 -9.94
C GLN A 17 -4.35 -0.96 -9.92
N ILE A 18 -4.80 -0.57 -8.72
CA ILE A 18 -5.87 0.43 -8.54
C ILE A 18 -5.32 1.86 -8.65
N TYR A 19 -4.08 2.07 -8.20
CA TYR A 19 -3.42 3.37 -8.17
C TYR A 19 -2.32 3.50 -9.24
N PRO A 20 -1.96 4.72 -9.67
CA PRO A 20 -0.84 4.98 -10.58
C PRO A 20 0.51 4.47 -10.04
N GLU A 21 1.53 4.42 -10.89
CA GLU A 21 2.90 4.04 -10.47
C GLU A 21 3.48 5.02 -9.44
N HIS A 22 3.18 6.32 -9.58
CA HIS A 22 3.66 7.39 -8.72
C HIS A 22 2.51 8.35 -8.40
N PHE A 23 2.24 8.58 -7.12
CA PHE A 23 1.20 9.50 -6.66
C PHE A 23 1.51 10.03 -5.25
N GLN A 24 0.67 10.89 -4.69
CA GLN A 24 0.82 11.39 -3.32
C GLN A 24 -0.28 10.85 -2.41
N ALA A 25 0.05 10.68 -1.14
CA ALA A 25 -0.94 10.39 -0.11
C ALA A 25 -0.73 11.29 1.11
N ARG A 26 -1.80 11.54 1.86
CA ARG A 26 -1.76 12.25 3.13
C ARG A 26 -2.26 11.37 4.25
N VAL A 27 -1.54 11.34 5.36
CA VAL A 27 -2.00 10.67 6.57
C VAL A 27 -3.09 11.50 7.23
N THR A 28 -4.31 10.95 7.28
CA THR A 28 -5.49 11.56 7.91
C THR A 28 -5.90 10.82 9.18
N GLY A 29 -5.43 9.59 9.36
CA GLY A 29 -5.73 8.75 10.52
C GLY A 29 -4.52 7.93 10.99
N LYS A 30 -4.79 6.84 11.70
CA LYS A 30 -3.74 5.95 12.21
C LYS A 30 -3.20 5.09 11.06
N VAL A 31 -1.93 5.27 10.73
CA VAL A 31 -1.16 4.44 9.79
C VAL A 31 0.04 3.90 10.54
N GLU A 32 0.12 2.58 10.62
CA GLU A 32 1.25 1.89 11.21
C GLU A 32 2.13 1.32 10.10
N HIS A 33 3.43 1.37 10.29
CA HIS A 33 4.40 0.71 9.43
C HIS A 33 5.40 -0.04 10.30
N ARG A 34 6.02 -1.08 9.72
CA ARG A 34 7.10 -1.81 10.38
C ARG A 34 8.43 -1.49 9.70
N VAL A 35 9.45 -1.24 10.51
CA VAL A 35 10.83 -1.06 10.03
C VAL A 35 11.60 -2.35 10.32
N GLY A 36 11.83 -3.16 9.28
CA GLY A 36 12.49 -4.47 9.40
C GLY A 36 11.74 -5.43 10.33
N ASP A 37 12.45 -6.05 11.27
CA ASP A 37 11.90 -6.89 12.34
C ASP A 37 11.56 -6.09 13.62
N GLY A 38 11.64 -4.76 13.55
CA GLY A 38 11.40 -3.87 14.66
C GLY A 38 9.93 -3.76 15.07
N PRO A 39 9.65 -2.98 16.13
CA PRO A 39 8.28 -2.67 16.52
C PRO A 39 7.53 -1.93 15.40
N SER A 40 6.20 -1.97 15.48
CA SER A 40 5.36 -1.13 14.63
C SER A 40 5.51 0.33 15.05
N GLU A 41 5.70 1.22 14.10
CA GLU A 41 5.77 2.66 14.28
C GLU A 41 4.58 3.34 13.60
N ILE A 42 4.22 4.54 14.08
CA ILE A 42 3.08 5.30 13.58
C ILE A 42 3.59 6.45 12.73
N ILE A 43 3.06 6.59 11.51
CA ILE A 43 3.31 7.76 10.69
C ILE A 43 2.49 8.94 11.25
N PRO A 44 3.08 10.11 11.50
CA PRO A 44 2.35 11.24 12.05
C PRO A 44 1.19 11.71 11.15
N VAL A 45 0.04 12.01 11.76
CA VAL A 45 -1.11 12.59 11.05
C VAL A 45 -0.72 13.95 10.45
N GLY A 46 -1.18 14.21 9.24
CA GLY A 46 -0.87 15.40 8.46
C GLY A 46 0.35 15.24 7.56
N THR A 47 1.11 14.15 7.69
CA THR A 47 2.25 13.85 6.82
C THR A 47 1.79 13.68 5.38
N VAL A 48 2.43 14.40 4.46
CA VAL A 48 2.28 14.23 3.01
C VAL A 48 3.45 13.37 2.53
N MET A 49 3.16 12.31 1.80
CA MET A 49 4.14 11.35 1.31
C MET A 49 4.01 11.14 -0.19
N ALA A 50 5.14 10.90 -0.84
CA ALA A 50 5.18 10.29 -2.16
C ALA A 50 4.95 8.79 -2.01
N VAL A 51 4.17 8.22 -2.91
CA VAL A 51 3.85 6.80 -2.95
C VAL A 51 4.24 6.23 -4.30
N ASP A 52 5.08 5.20 -4.26
CA ASP A 52 5.48 4.43 -5.44
C ASP A 52 4.88 3.03 -5.36
N THR A 53 4.22 2.60 -6.44
CA THR A 53 3.63 1.27 -6.49
C THR A 53 4.67 0.21 -6.86
N ALA A 54 4.77 -0.85 -6.06
CA ALA A 54 5.57 -2.03 -6.32
C ALA A 54 4.68 -3.27 -6.52
N ILE A 55 5.28 -4.41 -6.90
CA ILE A 55 4.55 -5.63 -7.32
C ILE A 55 3.50 -6.10 -6.29
N ALA A 56 3.79 -6.01 -4.98
CA ALA A 56 2.90 -6.47 -3.91
C ALA A 56 2.83 -5.49 -2.71
N SER A 57 3.34 -4.28 -2.89
CA SER A 57 3.51 -3.29 -1.84
C SER A 57 3.50 -1.88 -2.39
N TYR A 58 3.40 -0.90 -1.49
CA TYR A 58 3.63 0.50 -1.79
C TYR A 58 4.82 0.99 -0.98
N VAL A 59 5.69 1.77 -1.62
CA VAL A 59 6.80 2.47 -0.99
C VAL A 59 6.34 3.86 -0.63
N LEU A 60 6.40 4.20 0.65
CA LEU A 60 6.00 5.50 1.18
C LEU A 60 7.23 6.30 1.53
N SER A 61 7.35 7.51 0.99
CA SER A 61 8.50 8.39 1.24
C SER A 61 8.04 9.77 1.70
N TRP A 62 8.54 10.26 2.83
CA TRP A 62 8.21 11.59 3.37
C TRP A 62 9.40 12.25 4.06
N SER A 63 9.28 13.54 4.34
CA SER A 63 10.27 14.28 5.13
C SER A 63 10.02 14.05 6.62
N GLY A 64 10.93 13.36 7.28
CA GLY A 64 10.90 13.09 8.71
C GLY A 64 11.12 14.33 9.57
N LYS A 65 11.01 14.16 10.89
CA LYS A 65 11.12 15.26 11.88
C LYS A 65 12.45 16.00 11.82
N ASP A 66 13.54 15.29 11.53
CA ASP A 66 14.89 15.84 11.44
C ASP A 66 15.28 16.27 10.01
N GLN A 67 14.28 16.50 9.15
CA GLN A 67 14.45 16.76 7.70
C GLN A 67 15.17 15.64 6.94
N GLN A 68 15.34 14.48 7.57
CA GLN A 68 15.83 13.28 6.91
C GLN A 68 14.67 12.61 6.17
N PRO A 69 14.89 12.13 4.93
CA PRO A 69 13.88 11.35 4.23
C PRO A 69 13.65 10.05 4.99
N GLU A 70 12.38 9.77 5.29
CA GLU A 70 11.94 8.51 5.85
C GLU A 70 11.26 7.69 4.76
N THR A 71 11.43 6.37 4.83
CA THR A 71 10.83 5.42 3.88
C THR A 71 10.19 4.27 4.64
N ALA A 72 8.96 3.94 4.28
CA ALA A 72 8.24 2.78 4.78
C ALA A 72 7.72 1.93 3.63
N TYR A 73 7.52 0.64 3.92
CA TYR A 73 6.93 -0.30 2.98
C TYR A 73 5.65 -0.84 3.59
N LEU A 74 4.54 -0.70 2.88
CA LEU A 74 3.27 -1.31 3.26
C LEU A 74 2.88 -2.38 2.25
N ALA A 75 2.38 -3.51 2.73
CA ALA A 75 1.79 -4.49 1.84
C ALA A 75 0.60 -3.87 1.10
N LYS A 76 0.36 -4.30 -0.15
CA LYS A 76 -0.71 -3.74 -0.99
C LYS A 76 -2.06 -3.69 -0.28
N ARG A 77 -2.45 -4.81 0.35
CA ARG A 77 -3.71 -4.93 1.11
C ARG A 77 -3.78 -4.01 2.33
N GLU A 78 -2.65 -3.77 3.00
CA GLU A 78 -2.58 -2.92 4.19
C GLU A 78 -2.71 -1.45 3.80
N PHE A 79 -2.02 -1.03 2.74
CA PHE A 79 -2.15 0.29 2.18
C PHE A 79 -3.59 0.57 1.71
N GLU A 80 -4.16 -0.35 0.92
CA GLU A 80 -5.54 -0.24 0.43
C GLU A 80 -6.55 -0.20 1.59
N TYR A 81 -6.33 -1.00 2.64
CA TYR A 81 -7.14 -0.93 3.85
C TYR A 81 -7.08 0.45 4.51
N TYR A 82 -5.89 1.05 4.66
CA TYR A 82 -5.77 2.39 5.22
C TYR A 82 -6.44 3.47 4.35
N ALA A 83 -6.40 3.34 3.03
CA ALA A 83 -7.13 4.21 2.13
C ALA A 83 -8.65 4.02 2.27
N GLU A 84 -9.12 2.78 2.37
CA GLU A 84 -10.55 2.43 2.51
C GLU A 84 -11.16 2.98 3.80
N ILE A 85 -10.45 2.86 4.93
CA ILE A 85 -10.94 3.37 6.22
C ILE A 85 -10.72 4.88 6.40
N GLY A 86 -10.13 5.56 5.40
CA GLY A 86 -9.86 7.00 5.44
C GLY A 86 -8.71 7.40 6.36
N SER A 87 -7.79 6.47 6.67
CA SER A 87 -6.51 6.79 7.35
C SER A 87 -5.46 7.35 6.39
N LEU A 88 -5.59 7.05 5.08
CA LEU A 88 -4.81 7.64 4.00
C LEU A 88 -5.75 8.29 2.98
N GLU A 89 -5.49 9.57 2.69
CA GLU A 89 -6.15 10.30 1.61
C GLU A 89 -5.25 10.29 0.38
N ILE A 90 -5.75 9.74 -0.73
CA ILE A 90 -4.98 9.56 -1.97
C ILE A 90 -5.16 10.78 -2.88
N SER A 91 -4.05 11.33 -3.36
CA SER A 91 -4.00 12.44 -4.32
C SER A 91 -3.25 11.96 -5.58
N VAL A 92 -4.01 11.73 -6.65
CA VAL A 92 -3.51 11.32 -7.98
C VAL A 92 -3.31 12.50 -8.91
#